data_AF-A0A378BQA2-F1
#
_entry.id   AF-A0A378BQA2-F1
#
_cell.length_a   1.000
_cell.length_b   1.000
_cell.length_c   1.000
_cell.angle_alpha   90.00
_cell.angle_beta   90.00
_cell.angle_gamma   90.00
#
_symmetry.space_group_name_H-M   'P 1'
#
loop_
_entity.id
_entity.type
_entity.pdbx_description
1 polymer ?
#
loop_
_entity_poly.entity_id
_entity_poly.type
_entity_poly.pdbx_seq_one_letter_code
_entity_poly.pdbx_strand_id
1 'polypeptide(L)'
;MGAGIFVLLLIAVAIVAPWIAPYDAENYFDYDRLNEGPSLVHWFGVDSLGRDIFSRVLVGAQISLAAGVLAVLIGAAIGTVLGLLAGYYEGWWDRLIMRLCDVLFAFPGILLAIAVVAVMGSGMANVIIRRGDLLDPGVCSSGARQYAGSEAADLY
;
A
#
# COMPACT_ATOMS: atom_id res chain seq x y z
N MET A 1 9.50 5.83 -25.22
CA MET A 1 10.76 6.03 -24.47
C MET A 1 10.52 6.64 -23.08
N GLY A 2 9.70 7.70 -22.94
CA GLY A 2 9.44 8.33 -21.64
C GLY A 2 8.91 7.41 -20.53
N ALA A 3 8.01 6.48 -20.85
CA ALA A 3 7.48 5.52 -19.87
C ALA A 3 8.55 4.58 -19.28
N GLY A 4 9.49 4.10 -20.11
CA GLY A 4 10.58 3.23 -19.64
C GLY A 4 11.56 3.97 -18.73
N ILE A 5 11.88 5.22 -19.06
CA ILE A 5 12.74 6.09 -18.24
C ILE A 5 12.08 6.36 -16.88
N PHE A 6 10.77 6.64 -16.87
CA PHE A 6 10.01 6.87 -15.64
C PHE A 6 10.02 5.64 -14.73
N VAL A 7 9.79 4.43 -15.28
CA VAL A 7 9.84 3.18 -14.51
C VAL A 7 11.25 2.93 -13.96
N LEU A 8 12.30 3.18 -14.76
CA LEU A 8 13.69 3.05 -14.30
C LEU A 8 14.00 4.01 -13.14
N LEU A 9 13.49 5.24 -13.20
CA LEU A 9 13.63 6.21 -12.12
C LEU A 9 12.92 5.73 -10.86
N LEU A 10 11.68 5.23 -10.97
CA LEU A 10 10.95 4.68 -9.82
C LEU A 10 11.66 3.48 -9.19
N ILE A 11 12.24 2.60 -10.00
CA ILE A 11 13.05 1.47 -9.51
C ILE A 11 14.29 1.99 -8.78
N ALA A 12 14.99 2.97 -9.34
CA ALA A 12 16.16 3.57 -8.69
C ALA A 12 15.78 4.20 -7.34
N VAL A 13 14.69 4.97 -7.28
CA VAL A 13 14.17 5.55 -6.03
C VAL A 13 13.80 4.47 -5.02
N ALA A 14 13.14 3.39 -5.45
CA ALA A 14 12.79 2.29 -4.57
C ALA A 14 14.02 1.56 -4.02
N ILE A 15 15.07 1.36 -4.80
CA ILE A 15 16.30 0.72 -4.31
C ILE A 15 17.02 1.61 -3.29
N VAL A 16 17.04 2.92 -3.52
CA VAL A 16 17.74 3.89 -2.66
C VAL A 16 16.85 4.36 -1.49
N ALA A 17 15.55 4.04 -1.51
CA ALA A 17 14.57 4.37 -0.48
C ALA A 17 14.99 4.04 0.98
N PRO A 18 15.59 2.87 1.30
CA PRO A 18 15.94 2.57 2.69
C PRO A 18 17.16 3.37 3.16
N TRP A 19 17.91 3.99 2.23
CA TRP A 19 19.10 4.79 2.51
C TRP A 19 18.77 6.28 2.56
N ILE A 20 17.68 6.70 1.90
CA ILE A 20 17.18 8.08 1.90
C ILE A 20 16.13 8.30 3.00
N ALA A 21 15.48 7.25 3.49
CA ALA A 21 14.47 7.37 4.54
C ALA A 21 15.10 7.96 5.82
N PRO A 22 14.70 9.18 6.25
CA PRO A 22 15.26 9.81 7.43
C PRO A 22 14.85 9.12 8.73
N TYR A 23 13.69 8.43 8.75
CA TYR A 23 13.15 7.75 9.92
C TYR A 23 12.64 6.35 9.59
N ASP A 24 12.59 5.48 10.59
CA ASP A 24 12.00 4.14 10.46
C ASP A 24 10.48 4.27 10.23
N ALA A 25 10.01 3.84 9.06
CA ALA A 25 8.63 3.96 8.62
C ALA A 25 7.61 3.19 9.48
N GLU A 26 8.05 2.17 10.23
CA GLU A 26 7.17 1.35 11.07
C GLU A 26 7.33 1.58 12.57
N ASN A 27 8.52 1.93 13.04
CA ASN A 27 8.83 1.99 14.48
C ASN A 27 9.10 3.40 15.02
N TYR A 28 9.13 4.43 14.17
CA TYR A 28 9.31 5.81 14.63
C TYR A 28 7.95 6.50 14.86
N PHE A 29 7.78 7.04 16.08
CA PHE A 29 6.59 7.77 16.50
C PHE A 29 7.00 9.06 17.22
N ASP A 30 6.68 10.21 16.62
CA ASP A 30 6.81 11.53 17.25
C ASP A 30 5.44 11.96 17.81
N TYR A 31 5.23 11.68 19.10
CA TYR A 31 3.97 11.99 19.79
C TYR A 31 3.83 13.47 20.15
N ASP A 32 4.92 14.24 20.11
CA ASP A 32 4.90 15.66 20.47
C ASP A 32 4.44 16.55 19.30
N ARG A 33 4.45 16.00 18.07
CA ARG A 33 4.17 16.72 16.82
C ARG A 33 3.00 16.17 16.02
N LEU A 34 1.99 15.62 16.69
CA LEU A 34 0.85 14.96 16.05
C LEU A 34 0.12 15.85 15.03
N ASN A 35 -0.10 15.31 13.82
CA ASN A 35 -0.71 16.01 12.68
C ASN A 35 -0.01 17.32 12.26
N GLU A 36 1.28 17.46 12.57
CA GLU A 36 2.04 18.63 12.11
C GLU A 36 2.29 18.54 10.59
N GLY A 37 2.14 19.70 9.94
CA GLY A 37 2.34 19.84 8.49
C GLY A 37 3.80 19.68 8.06
N PRO A 38 4.11 19.89 6.76
CA PRO A 38 5.44 19.73 6.22
C PRO A 38 6.44 20.66 6.94
N SER A 39 7.49 20.08 7.51
CA SER A 39 8.54 20.77 8.25
C SER A 39 9.93 20.30 7.78
N LEU A 40 10.98 21.05 8.14
CA LEU A 40 12.37 20.65 7.83
C LEU A 40 12.76 19.32 8.50
N VAL A 41 12.06 18.96 9.58
CA VAL A 41 12.23 17.70 10.31
C VAL A 41 11.42 16.58 9.64
N HIS A 42 10.18 16.85 9.25
CA HIS A 42 9.28 15.92 8.56
C HIS A 42 8.85 16.48 7.21
N TRP A 43 9.52 16.07 6.13
CA TRP A 43 9.35 16.69 4.81
C TRP A 43 7.90 16.68 4.31
N PHE A 44 7.15 15.61 4.60
CA PHE A 44 5.72 15.49 4.26
C PHE A 44 4.79 15.59 5.48
N GLY A 45 5.32 15.96 6.64
CA GLY A 45 4.59 15.98 7.90
C GLY A 45 4.42 14.58 8.51
N VAL A 46 3.66 14.54 9.60
CA VAL A 46 3.38 13.31 10.35
C VAL A 46 1.90 12.98 10.37
N ASP A 47 1.59 11.68 10.39
CA ASP A 47 0.24 11.16 10.50
C ASP A 47 -0.34 11.43 11.91
N SER A 48 -1.63 11.16 12.09
CA SER A 48 -2.38 11.14 13.35
C SER A 48 -1.79 10.25 14.46
N LEU A 49 -0.83 9.39 14.11
CA LEU A 49 -0.08 8.55 15.04
C LEU A 49 1.36 9.03 15.26
N GLY A 50 1.77 10.16 14.71
CA GLY A 50 3.14 10.69 14.83
C GLY A 50 4.15 10.00 13.90
N ARG A 51 3.68 9.26 12.90
CA ARG A 51 4.55 8.55 11.94
C ARG A 51 4.93 9.46 10.78
N ASP A 52 6.20 9.45 10.40
CA ASP A 52 6.71 10.22 9.25
C ASP A 52 6.11 9.72 7.93
N ILE A 53 5.39 10.61 7.22
CA ILE A 53 4.69 10.26 5.98
C ILE A 53 5.69 10.01 4.84
N PHE A 54 6.79 10.78 4.80
CA PHE A 54 7.79 10.68 3.74
C PHE A 54 8.47 9.30 3.73
N SER A 55 8.94 8.84 4.89
CA SER A 55 9.56 7.51 5.03
C SER A 55 8.59 6.38 4.69
N ARG A 56 7.30 6.51 5.03
CA ARG A 56 6.26 5.53 4.67
C ARG A 56 5.96 5.47 3.18
N VAL A 57 6.00 6.61 2.49
CA VAL A 57 5.85 6.65 1.02
C VAL A 57 7.04 5.96 0.35
N LEU A 58 8.26 6.19 0.83
CA LEU A 58 9.47 5.56 0.30
C LEU A 58 9.45 4.03 0.45
N VAL A 59 9.14 3.53 1.66
CA VAL A 59 9.02 2.08 1.90
C VAL A 59 7.81 1.49 1.15
N GLY A 60 6.68 2.20 1.11
CA GLY A 60 5.49 1.81 0.36
C GLY A 60 5.73 1.69 -1.15
N ALA A 61 6.60 2.54 -1.71
CA ALA A 61 7.00 2.46 -3.11
C ALA A 61 7.73 1.14 -3.44
N GLN A 62 8.62 0.67 -2.55
CA GLN A 62 9.31 -0.62 -2.72
C GLN A 62 8.33 -1.79 -2.76
N ILE A 63 7.43 -1.84 -1.76
CA ILE A 63 6.46 -2.92 -1.63
C ILE A 63 5.53 -2.94 -2.85
N SER A 64 5.07 -1.77 -3.29
CA SER A 64 4.18 -1.64 -4.46
C SER A 64 4.86 -2.04 -5.76
N LEU A 65 6.13 -1.63 -5.96
CA LEU A 65 6.92 -2.03 -7.12
C LEU A 65 7.21 -3.54 -7.14
N ALA A 66 7.64 -4.10 -6.01
CA ALA A 66 7.91 -5.52 -5.89
C ALA A 66 6.64 -6.36 -6.16
N ALA A 67 5.52 -5.98 -5.54
CA ALA A 67 4.24 -6.65 -5.76
C ALA A 67 3.78 -6.55 -7.23
N GLY A 68 3.89 -5.37 -7.85
CA GLY A 68 3.53 -5.16 -9.25
C GLY A 68 4.38 -5.98 -10.21
N VAL A 69 5.71 -5.98 -10.04
CA VAL A 69 6.64 -6.76 -10.87
C VAL A 69 6.36 -8.25 -10.73
N LEU A 70 6.21 -8.76 -9.51
CA LEU A 70 5.89 -10.17 -9.28
C LEU A 70 4.55 -10.56 -9.90
N ALA A 71 3.51 -9.74 -9.74
CA ALA A 71 2.20 -10.00 -10.34
C ALA A 71 2.28 -10.09 -11.87
N VAL A 72 3.02 -9.17 -12.51
CA VAL A 72 3.22 -9.18 -13.97
C VAL A 72 4.01 -10.39 -14.41
N LEU A 73 5.09 -10.75 -13.71
CA LEU A 73 5.91 -11.92 -14.07
C LEU A 73 5.12 -13.22 -13.95
N ILE A 74 4.37 -13.40 -12.88
CA ILE A 74 3.53 -14.59 -12.67
C ILE A 74 2.42 -14.63 -13.72
N GLY A 75 1.72 -13.51 -13.94
CA GLY A 75 0.67 -13.39 -14.95
C GLY A 75 1.19 -13.65 -16.35
N ALA A 76 2.35 -13.11 -16.70
CA ALA A 76 3.00 -13.34 -17.99
C ALA A 76 3.44 -14.80 -18.14
N ALA A 77 4.02 -15.42 -17.11
CA ALA A 77 4.44 -16.83 -17.17
C ALA A 77 3.23 -17.74 -17.41
N ILE A 78 2.17 -17.60 -16.61
CA ILE A 78 0.95 -18.40 -16.75
C ILE A 78 0.27 -18.11 -18.08
N GLY A 79 0.10 -16.83 -18.44
CA GLY A 79 -0.51 -16.41 -19.70
C GLY A 79 0.25 -16.90 -20.92
N THR A 80 1.58 -16.91 -20.88
CA THR A 80 2.41 -17.43 -21.98
C THR A 80 2.25 -18.94 -22.11
N VAL A 81 2.24 -19.69 -21.00
CA VAL A 81 2.03 -21.14 -21.05
C VAL A 81 0.65 -21.49 -21.61
N LEU A 82 -0.40 -20.82 -21.13
CA LEU A 82 -1.77 -21.02 -21.63
C LEU A 82 -1.90 -20.60 -23.09
N GLY A 83 -1.30 -19.46 -23.47
CA GLY A 83 -1.30 -18.98 -24.85
C GLY A 83 -0.58 -19.93 -25.81
N LEU A 84 0.56 -20.48 -25.41
CA LEU A 84 1.28 -21.50 -26.19
C LEU A 84 0.48 -22.80 -26.31
N LEU A 85 -0.19 -23.24 -25.23
CA LEU A 85 -1.05 -24.42 -25.28
C LEU A 85 -2.24 -24.23 -26.22
N ALA A 86 -2.89 -23.06 -26.20
CA ALA A 86 -3.97 -22.72 -27.11
C ALA A 86 -3.50 -22.68 -28.57
N GLY A 87 -2.35 -22.04 -28.82
CA GLY A 87 -1.80 -21.88 -30.17
C GLY A 87 -1.17 -23.14 -30.76
N TYR A 88 -0.67 -24.08 -29.94
CA TYR A 88 -0.03 -25.30 -30.43
C TYR A 88 -1.00 -26.46 -30.66
N TYR A 89 -1.95 -26.67 -29.74
CA TYR A 89 -2.87 -27.83 -29.77
C TYR A 89 -4.21 -27.52 -30.44
N GLU A 90 -4.26 -26.52 -31.35
CA GLU A 90 -5.43 -26.03 -32.09
C GLU A 90 -6.68 -26.93 -32.00
N GLY A 91 -7.78 -26.43 -31.43
CA GLY A 91 -9.01 -27.23 -31.28
C GLY A 91 -9.75 -27.01 -29.96
N TRP A 92 -9.86 -28.06 -29.13
CA TRP A 92 -10.66 -27.99 -27.90
C TRP A 92 -10.00 -27.14 -26.80
N TRP A 93 -8.67 -27.19 -26.68
CA TRP A 93 -7.91 -26.38 -25.72
C TRP A 93 -8.00 -24.89 -26.01
N ASP A 94 -7.89 -24.50 -27.28
CA ASP A 94 -8.10 -23.11 -27.72
C ASP A 94 -9.50 -22.61 -27.34
N ARG A 95 -10.56 -23.38 -27.66
CA ARG A 95 -11.94 -23.02 -27.29
C ARG A 95 -12.15 -22.90 -25.78
N LEU A 96 -11.54 -23.77 -24.98
CA LEU A 96 -11.67 -23.71 -23.52
C LEU A 96 -10.98 -22.46 -22.96
N ILE A 97 -9.75 -22.20 -23.39
CA ILE A 97 -8.94 -21.07 -22.91
C ILE A 97 -9.59 -19.74 -23.33
N MET A 98 -10.02 -19.61 -24.59
CA MET A 98 -10.73 -18.42 -25.05
C MET A 98 -12.04 -18.20 -24.28
N ARG A 99 -12.82 -19.25 -24.01
CA ARG A 99 -14.04 -19.12 -23.18
C ARG A 99 -13.75 -18.66 -21.76
N LEU A 100 -12.68 -19.15 -21.14
CA LEU A 100 -12.27 -18.67 -19.81
C LEU A 100 -11.90 -17.18 -19.86
N CYS A 101 -11.15 -16.75 -20.88
CA CYS A 101 -10.82 -15.34 -21.09
C CYS A 101 -12.08 -14.49 -21.29
N ASP A 102 -13.04 -14.94 -22.11
CA ASP A 102 -14.29 -14.23 -22.35
C ASP A 102 -15.09 -14.05 -21.05
N VAL A 103 -15.16 -15.08 -20.20
CA VAL A 103 -15.82 -14.99 -18.89
C VAL A 103 -15.10 -14.01 -17.97
N LEU A 104 -13.76 -14.04 -17.93
CA LEU A 104 -12.97 -13.11 -17.11
C LEU A 104 -13.14 -11.65 -17.57
N PHE A 105 -13.23 -11.40 -18.88
CA PHE A 105 -13.41 -10.05 -19.43
C PHE A 105 -14.88 -9.58 -19.46
N ALA A 106 -15.85 -10.49 -19.39
CA ALA A 106 -17.26 -10.14 -19.30
C ALA A 106 -17.60 -9.41 -18.00
N PHE A 107 -16.85 -9.66 -16.92
CA PHE A 107 -17.00 -8.95 -15.66
C PHE A 107 -16.07 -7.72 -15.62
N PRO A 108 -16.57 -6.56 -15.15
CA PRO A 108 -15.72 -5.41 -14.84
C PRO A 108 -14.56 -5.82 -13.93
N GLY A 109 -13.33 -5.57 -14.35
CA GLY A 109 -12.14 -6.04 -13.61
C GLY A 109 -12.09 -5.59 -12.14
N ILE A 110 -12.70 -4.44 -11.83
CA ILE A 110 -12.82 -3.96 -10.45
C ILE A 110 -13.69 -4.85 -9.57
N LEU A 111 -14.76 -5.46 -10.12
CA LEU A 111 -15.63 -6.38 -9.38
C LEU A 111 -14.91 -7.68 -9.05
N LEU A 112 -14.09 -8.19 -9.98
CA LEU A 112 -13.26 -9.36 -9.75
C LEU A 112 -12.20 -9.06 -8.67
N ALA A 113 -11.55 -7.89 -8.75
CA ALA A 113 -10.54 -7.49 -7.78
C ALA A 113 -11.09 -7.42 -6.36
N ILE A 114 -12.25 -6.77 -6.14
CA ILE A 114 -12.88 -6.71 -4.81
C ILE A 114 -13.35 -8.09 -4.32
N ALA A 115 -13.83 -8.97 -5.19
CA ALA A 115 -14.21 -10.33 -4.81
C ALA A 115 -12.99 -11.15 -4.35
N VAL A 116 -11.87 -11.06 -5.06
CA VAL A 116 -10.61 -11.71 -4.66
C VAL A 116 -10.10 -11.16 -3.34
N VAL A 117 -10.10 -9.84 -3.15
CA VAL A 117 -9.68 -9.21 -1.88
C VAL A 117 -10.59 -9.64 -0.71
N ALA A 118 -11.90 -9.76 -0.95
CA ALA A 118 -12.85 -10.21 0.06
C ALA A 118 -12.59 -11.68 0.47
N VAL A 119 -12.26 -12.55 -0.48
CA VAL A 119 -11.96 -13.96 -0.20
C VAL A 119 -10.58 -14.15 0.43
N MET A 120 -9.57 -13.41 -0.03
CA MET A 120 -8.21 -13.50 0.54
C MET A 120 -8.14 -13.03 1.99
N GLY A 121 -9.14 -12.29 2.47
CA GLY A 121 -9.16 -11.77 3.83
C GLY A 121 -7.95 -10.87 4.07
N SER A 122 -8.07 -9.58 3.71
CA SER A 122 -7.11 -8.57 4.19
C SER A 122 -6.88 -8.82 5.67
N GLY A 123 -5.63 -8.97 6.16
CA GLY A 123 -5.26 -9.52 7.47
C GLY A 123 -5.84 -8.81 8.71
N MET A 124 -7.16 -8.72 8.80
CA MET A 124 -7.96 -8.03 9.82
C MET A 124 -7.77 -8.71 11.17
N ALA A 125 -7.35 -9.97 11.20
CA ALA A 125 -6.96 -10.64 12.44
C ALA A 125 -5.86 -9.85 13.18
N ASN A 126 -4.85 -9.32 12.49
CA ASN A 126 -3.79 -8.52 13.13
C ASN A 126 -4.24 -7.10 13.48
N VAL A 127 -5.16 -6.52 12.70
CA VAL A 127 -5.69 -5.17 12.98
C VAL A 127 -6.64 -5.18 14.17
N ILE A 128 -7.45 -6.23 14.32
CA ILE A 128 -8.40 -6.36 15.44
C ILE A 128 -7.67 -6.68 16.75
N ILE A 129 -6.66 -7.56 16.72
CA ILE A 129 -5.90 -7.89 17.93
C ILE A 129 -5.05 -6.69 18.40
N ARG A 130 -4.41 -5.96 17.48
CA ARG A 130 -3.58 -4.79 17.84
C ARG A 130 -4.38 -3.54 18.19
N ARG A 131 -5.62 -3.43 17.70
CA ARG A 131 -6.56 -2.35 18.05
C ARG A 131 -7.51 -2.75 19.19
N GLY A 132 -7.24 -3.87 19.86
CA GLY A 132 -7.82 -4.20 21.15
C GLY A 132 -7.30 -3.31 22.28
N ASP A 133 -6.18 -2.61 22.06
CA ASP A 133 -5.61 -1.61 22.98
C ASP A 133 -6.41 -0.30 23.00
N LEU A 134 -7.56 -0.23 22.32
CA LEU A 134 -8.56 0.84 22.51
C LEU A 134 -9.32 0.71 23.85
N LEU A 135 -8.85 -0.16 24.75
CA LEU A 135 -9.16 -0.17 26.17
C LEU A 135 -7.98 0.28 27.04
N ASP A 136 -6.90 0.81 26.45
CA ASP A 136 -5.82 1.43 27.21
C ASP A 136 -6.30 2.78 27.78
N PRO A 137 -6.38 2.93 29.12
CA PRO A 137 -6.81 4.16 29.78
C PRO A 137 -5.96 5.40 29.42
N GLY A 138 -4.80 5.22 28.77
CA GLY A 138 -3.96 6.31 28.27
C GLY A 138 -4.60 7.20 27.21
N VAL A 139 -5.43 6.64 26.30
CA VAL A 139 -6.09 7.40 25.20
C VAL A 139 -7.13 8.40 25.74
N CYS A 140 -7.77 8.06 26.86
CA CYS A 140 -8.70 8.96 27.53
C CYS A 140 -7.98 10.17 28.14
N SER A 141 -6.71 10.01 28.56
CA SER A 141 -5.91 11.09 29.14
C SER A 141 -5.23 11.99 28.10
N SER A 142 -4.92 11.48 26.91
CA SER A 142 -4.28 12.26 25.84
C SER A 142 -5.26 13.21 25.16
N GLY A 143 -6.53 12.82 24.99
CA GLY A 143 -7.58 13.71 24.48
C GLY A 143 -7.83 14.91 25.40
N ALA A 144 -7.78 14.72 26.72
CA ALA A 144 -8.00 15.82 27.68
C ALA A 144 -6.91 16.92 27.62
N ARG A 145 -5.66 16.58 27.27
CA ARG A 145 -4.57 17.57 27.12
C ARG A 145 -4.68 18.39 25.83
N GLN A 146 -5.23 17.80 24.75
CA GLN A 146 -5.40 18.51 23.49
C GLN A 146 -6.47 19.61 23.57
N TYR A 147 -7.57 19.39 24.31
CA TYR A 147 -8.59 20.42 24.53
C TYR A 147 -8.14 21.50 25.53
N ALA A 148 -7.37 21.13 26.55
CA ALA A 148 -6.82 22.10 27.51
C ALA A 148 -5.79 23.06 26.87
N GLY A 149 -5.10 22.64 25.81
CA GLY A 149 -4.16 23.48 25.07
C GLY A 149 -4.83 24.50 24.14
N SER A 150 -6.01 24.18 23.59
CA SER A 150 -6.75 25.10 22.71
C SER A 150 -7.43 26.25 23.46
N GLU A 151 -7.90 26.04 24.70
CA GLU A 151 -8.52 27.11 25.50
C GLU A 151 -7.50 28.15 26.01
N ALA A 152 -6.21 27.81 26.09
CA ALA A 152 -5.16 28.73 26.49
C ALA A 152 -4.71 29.70 25.38
N ALA A 153 -5.04 29.40 24.11
CA ALA A 153 -4.65 30.22 22.96
C ALA A 153 -5.68 31.32 22.62
N ASP A 154 -6.92 31.20 23.11
CA ASP A 154 -8.00 32.19 22.88
C ASP A 154 -8.07 33.29 23.97
N LEU A 155 -7.10 33.30 24.92
CA LEU A 155 -7.04 34.27 26.02
C LEU A 155 -5.94 35.35 25.87
N TYR A 156 -5.36 35.54 24.68
CA TYR A 156 -4.49 36.68 24.36
C TYR A 156 -4.85 37.32 23.01
#